data_AF-A0A949AX87-F1
#
_entry.id   AF-A0A949AX87-F1
#
_cell.length_a   1.000
_cell.length_b   1.000
_cell.length_c   1.000
_cell.angle_alpha   90.00
_cell.angle_beta   90.00
_cell.angle_gamma   90.00
#
_symmetry.space_group_name_H-M   'P 1'
#
loop_
_entity.id
_entity.type
_entity.pdbx_description
1 polymer ?
#
loop_
_entity_poly.entity_id
_entity_poly.type
_entity_poly.pdbx_seq_one_letter_code
_entity_poly.pdbx_strand_id
1 'polypeptide(L)'
;PLFLPACYVYPAGGVAVSQPPGGGPPPHAPAHGYRRLQEYRYYPAAQVYYSPARNAYFYLDGSNWRMSVTLPRHLEIQLSDPVVIEMDSDEPYRDFDKHRSQYPPGKSKKRR
;
A
#
# COMPACT_ATOMS: atom_id res chain seq x y z
N PRO A 1 25.20 -24.39 -41.71
CA PRO A 1 24.98 -25.83 -41.39
C PRO A 1 25.37 -26.13 -39.94
N LEU A 2 24.37 -26.55 -39.14
CA LEU A 2 24.44 -27.65 -38.17
C LEU A 2 25.64 -27.60 -37.19
N PHE A 3 25.46 -27.47 -35.88
CA PHE A 3 24.57 -28.25 -35.04
C PHE A 3 24.75 -27.69 -33.62
N LEU A 4 23.67 -27.57 -32.85
CA LEU A 4 23.75 -27.40 -31.40
C LEU A 4 24.11 -28.76 -30.78
N PRO A 5 25.14 -28.83 -29.93
CA PRO A 5 25.12 -29.70 -28.76
C PRO A 5 25.32 -28.81 -27.51
N ALA A 6 24.80 -29.08 -26.33
CA ALA A 6 24.19 -30.26 -25.79
C ALA A 6 23.27 -29.79 -24.66
N CYS A 7 22.23 -30.58 -24.39
CA CYS A 7 21.40 -30.45 -23.20
C CYS A 7 22.30 -30.42 -21.96
N TYR A 8 22.38 -29.27 -21.30
CA TYR A 8 22.97 -29.20 -19.96
C TYR A 8 21.97 -29.83 -18.98
N VAL A 9 22.22 -31.09 -18.66
CA VAL A 9 21.55 -31.82 -17.59
C VAL A 9 22.03 -31.19 -16.27
N TYR A 10 21.17 -30.41 -15.61
CA TYR A 10 21.41 -30.00 -14.23
C TYR A 10 21.27 -31.23 -13.32
N PRO A 11 22.29 -31.56 -12.49
CA PRO A 11 22.16 -32.65 -11.53
C PRO A 11 21.11 -32.27 -10.48
N ALA A 12 20.10 -33.13 -10.37
CA ALA A 12 19.17 -33.17 -9.25
C ALA A 12 19.94 -33.58 -7.98
N GLY A 13 20.41 -32.58 -7.23
CA GLY A 13 20.96 -32.73 -5.89
C GLY A 13 19.95 -32.21 -4.86
N GLY A 14 19.11 -33.11 -4.35
CA GLY A 14 18.17 -32.81 -3.30
C GLY A 14 18.85 -32.44 -1.99
N VAL A 15 18.42 -31.33 -1.38
CA VAL A 15 18.56 -31.11 0.06
C VAL A 15 17.20 -31.43 0.68
N ALA A 16 17.10 -32.61 1.27
CA ALA A 16 15.97 -32.96 2.13
C ALA A 16 16.10 -32.13 3.41
N VAL A 17 15.38 -31.01 3.49
CA VAL A 17 15.14 -30.32 4.76
C VAL A 17 14.15 -31.19 5.54
N SER A 18 14.66 -31.98 6.49
CA SER A 18 13.85 -32.66 7.49
C SER A 18 13.26 -31.59 8.43
N GLN A 19 12.06 -31.11 8.14
CA GLN A 19 11.31 -30.27 9.07
C GLN A 19 10.76 -31.15 10.20
N PRO A 20 11.09 -30.91 11.48
CA PRO A 20 10.47 -31.64 12.58
C PRO A 20 8.97 -31.29 12.67
N PRO A 21 8.09 -32.26 12.98
CA PRO A 21 6.66 -32.01 13.15
C PRO A 21 6.41 -31.48 14.56
N GLY A 22 6.05 -30.20 14.69
CA GLY A 22 5.51 -29.67 15.94
C GLY A 22 5.88 -28.23 16.24
N GLY A 23 4.89 -27.34 16.18
CA GLY A 23 5.03 -25.95 16.63
C GLY A 23 4.18 -24.93 15.89
N GLY A 24 2.95 -25.28 15.49
CA GLY A 24 1.97 -24.23 15.18
C GLY A 24 1.67 -23.41 16.44
N PRO A 25 1.33 -22.11 16.33
CA PRO A 25 0.94 -21.31 17.50
C PRO A 25 -0.20 -22.01 18.25
N PRO A 26 -0.20 -22.00 19.60
CA PRO A 26 -1.24 -22.68 20.37
C PRO A 26 -2.63 -22.17 19.94
N PRO A 27 -3.63 -23.06 19.81
CA PRO A 27 -4.96 -22.73 19.27
C PRO A 27 -5.72 -21.67 20.10
N HIS A 28 -5.22 -21.33 21.28
CA HIS A 28 -5.80 -20.33 22.18
C HIS A 28 -5.17 -18.94 22.08
N ALA A 29 -4.08 -18.75 21.33
CA ALA A 29 -3.55 -17.42 21.03
C ALA A 29 -3.92 -17.11 19.57
N PRO A 30 -5.11 -16.53 19.29
CA PRO A 30 -5.33 -15.96 17.98
C PRO A 30 -4.15 -15.04 17.68
N ALA A 31 -3.46 -15.32 16.57
CA ALA A 31 -2.44 -14.42 16.05
C ALA A 31 -3.16 -13.17 15.55
N HIS A 32 -3.62 -12.33 16.48
CA HIS A 32 -3.86 -10.92 16.25
C HIS A 32 -2.49 -10.31 16.03
N GLY A 33 -1.91 -10.60 14.85
CA GLY A 33 -0.69 -9.95 14.41
C GLY A 33 -0.91 -8.46 14.62
N TYR A 34 -0.06 -7.85 15.44
CA TYR A 34 -0.10 -6.43 15.69
C TYR A 34 0.08 -5.74 14.34
N ARG A 35 -1.05 -5.31 13.74
CA ARG A 35 -1.01 -4.51 12.51
C ARG A 35 -0.62 -3.12 12.95
N ARG A 36 0.58 -2.72 12.55
CA ARG A 36 1.02 -1.33 12.71
C ARG A 36 0.05 -0.47 11.93
N LEU A 37 -0.56 0.52 12.60
CA LEU A 37 -1.33 1.54 11.93
C LEU A 37 -0.37 2.32 11.03
N GLN A 38 -0.77 2.46 9.77
CA GLN A 38 -0.08 3.25 8.78
C GLN A 38 -0.65 4.66 8.83
N GLU A 39 0.22 5.65 9.03
CA GLU A 39 -0.14 7.05 8.90
C GLU A 39 -0.20 7.42 7.41
N TYR A 40 -1.28 8.08 7.00
CA TYR A 40 -1.43 8.70 5.68
C TYR A 40 -1.81 10.16 5.82
N ARG A 41 -1.34 10.98 4.89
CA ARG A 41 -1.77 12.36 4.72
C ARG A 41 -2.78 12.42 3.59
N TYR A 42 -4.04 12.62 3.91
CA TYR A 42 -5.13 12.73 2.95
C TYR A 42 -5.36 14.18 2.54
N TYR A 43 -5.35 14.43 1.24
CA TYR A 43 -5.58 15.73 0.62
C TYR A 43 -7.00 15.74 0.02
N PRO A 44 -8.01 16.27 0.74
CA PRO A 44 -9.41 16.19 0.31
C PRO A 44 -9.70 16.98 -0.97
N ALA A 45 -8.95 18.06 -1.24
CA ALA A 45 -9.11 18.87 -2.44
C ALA A 45 -8.73 18.09 -3.72
N ALA A 46 -7.62 17.36 -3.69
CA ALA A 46 -7.14 16.54 -4.81
C ALA A 46 -7.59 15.07 -4.73
N GLN A 47 -8.22 14.65 -3.62
CA GLN A 47 -8.55 13.24 -3.32
C GLN A 47 -7.33 12.31 -3.37
N VAL A 48 -6.18 12.80 -2.90
CA VAL A 48 -4.88 12.10 -2.92
C VAL A 48 -4.50 11.66 -1.52
N TYR A 49 -3.90 10.49 -1.38
CA TYR A 49 -3.24 10.05 -0.15
C TYR A 49 -1.72 10.08 -0.34
N TYR A 50 -1.00 10.58 0.65
CA TYR A 50 0.46 10.48 0.73
C TYR A 50 0.84 9.57 1.89
N SER A 51 1.66 8.56 1.61
CA SER A 51 2.22 7.67 2.63
C SER A 51 3.66 8.09 2.95
N PRO A 52 3.93 8.66 4.13
CA PRO A 52 5.30 8.94 4.58
C PRO A 52 6.14 7.66 4.76
N ALA A 53 5.50 6.53 5.09
CA ALA A 53 6.19 5.25 5.23
C ALA A 53 6.80 4.75 3.91
N ARG A 54 6.11 5.02 2.78
CA ARG A 54 6.52 4.58 1.43
C ARG A 54 7.11 5.72 0.58
N ASN A 55 7.02 6.96 1.05
CA ASN A 55 7.28 8.18 0.29
C ASN A 55 6.59 8.15 -1.09
N ALA A 56 5.33 7.71 -1.10
CA ALA A 56 4.55 7.51 -2.31
C ALA A 56 3.14 8.09 -2.17
N TYR A 57 2.59 8.49 -3.31
CA TYR A 57 1.24 9.01 -3.45
C TYR A 57 0.31 7.97 -4.03
N PHE A 58 -0.92 7.94 -3.54
CA PHE A 58 -2.03 7.16 -4.07
C PHE A 58 -3.10 8.14 -4.55
N TYR A 59 -3.43 8.05 -5.84
CA TYR A 59 -4.39 8.94 -6.47
C TYR A 59 -5.24 8.17 -7.47
N LEU A 60 -6.43 8.71 -7.75
CA LEU A 60 -7.31 8.16 -8.77
C LEU A 60 -6.90 8.73 -10.14
N ASP A 61 -6.62 7.84 -11.10
CA ASP A 61 -6.38 8.19 -12.48
C ASP A 61 -7.49 7.58 -13.36
N GLY A 62 -8.42 8.44 -13.77
CA GLY A 62 -9.68 8.00 -14.37
C GLY A 62 -10.51 7.18 -13.36
N SER A 63 -10.56 5.86 -13.57
CA SER A 63 -11.28 4.91 -12.71
C SER A 63 -10.36 4.01 -11.88
N ASN A 64 -9.04 4.12 -12.06
CA ASN A 64 -8.09 3.22 -11.41
C ASN A 64 -7.25 3.95 -10.38
N TRP A 65 -7.05 3.32 -9.23
CA TRP A 65 -6.09 3.80 -8.24
C TRP A 65 -4.66 3.53 -8.70
N ARG A 66 -3.84 4.57 -8.71
CA ARG A 66 -2.41 4.47 -9.04
C ARG A 66 -1.56 4.89 -7.86
N MET A 67 -0.45 4.18 -7.67
CA MET A 67 0.61 4.52 -6.74
C MET A 67 1.80 5.07 -7.53
N SER A 68 2.34 6.22 -7.14
CA SER A 68 3.54 6.80 -7.75
C SER A 68 4.34 7.60 -6.74
N VAL A 69 5.66 7.61 -6.88
CA VAL A 69 6.56 8.48 -6.10
C VAL A 69 6.46 9.95 -6.55
N THR A 70 6.07 10.18 -7.81
CA THR A 70 5.89 11.51 -8.39
C THR A 70 4.42 11.75 -8.64
N LEU A 71 3.92 12.85 -8.10
CA LEU A 71 2.55 13.27 -8.32
C LEU A 71 2.44 14.05 -9.65
N PRO A 72 1.43 13.77 -10.49
CA PRO A 72 1.16 14.58 -11.66
C PRO A 72 0.91 16.05 -11.31
N ARG A 73 1.49 16.97 -12.11
CA ARG A 73 1.45 18.44 -11.85
C ARG A 73 0.04 19.01 -11.65
N HIS A 74 -0.96 18.45 -12.31
CA HIS A 74 -2.35 18.91 -12.16
C HIS A 74 -2.93 18.63 -10.76
N LEU A 75 -2.49 17.55 -10.11
CA LEU A 75 -2.86 17.23 -8.73
C LEU A 75 -2.03 18.03 -7.73
N GLU A 76 -0.76 18.31 -8.03
CA GLU A 76 0.11 19.12 -7.17
C GLU A 76 -0.48 20.52 -6.91
N ILE A 77 -1.07 21.14 -7.93
CA ILE A 77 -1.73 22.46 -7.83
C ILE A 77 -2.95 22.40 -6.89
N GLN A 78 -3.57 21.23 -6.73
CA GLN A 78 -4.75 21.00 -5.89
C GLN A 78 -4.41 20.47 -4.49
N LEU A 79 -3.14 20.24 -4.16
CA LEU A 79 -2.72 19.85 -2.82
C LEU A 79 -2.98 21.00 -1.84
N SER A 80 -4.08 20.89 -1.08
CA SER A 80 -4.44 21.79 0.01
C SER A 80 -3.86 21.31 1.35
N ASP A 81 -4.37 21.86 2.46
CA ASP A 81 -4.08 21.33 3.80
C ASP A 81 -4.36 19.82 3.88
N PRO A 82 -3.35 18.99 4.25
CA PRO A 82 -3.56 17.57 4.47
C PRO A 82 -4.23 17.30 5.82
N VAL A 83 -5.00 16.22 5.86
CA VAL A 83 -5.52 15.61 7.09
C VAL A 83 -4.74 14.34 7.36
N VAL A 84 -4.17 14.20 8.55
CA VAL A 84 -3.52 12.97 8.97
C VAL A 84 -4.59 11.96 9.35
N ILE A 85 -4.53 10.78 8.73
CA ILE A 85 -5.40 9.64 9.02
C ILE A 85 -4.53 8.43 9.31
N GLU A 86 -4.96 7.61 10.26
CA GLU A 86 -4.31 6.35 10.60
C GLU A 86 -5.19 5.20 10.13
N MET A 87 -4.63 4.25 9.40
CA MET A 87 -5.36 3.11 8.87
C MET A 87 -4.58 1.82 9.11
N ASP A 88 -5.26 0.72 9.37
CA ASP A 88 -4.64 -0.61 9.51
C ASP A 88 -4.42 -1.32 8.16
N SER A 89 -4.76 -0.65 7.06
CA SER A 89 -4.66 -1.14 5.68
C SER A 89 -3.52 -0.48 4.91
N ASP A 90 -2.84 -1.27 4.08
CA ASP A 90 -1.88 -0.79 3.09
C ASP A 90 -2.56 -0.15 1.85
N GLU A 91 -3.88 -0.31 1.72
CA GLU A 91 -4.69 0.21 0.62
C GLU A 91 -5.64 1.30 1.15
N PRO A 92 -5.20 2.58 1.23
CA PRO A 92 -6.03 3.65 1.81
C PRO A 92 -7.31 3.94 1.02
N TYR A 93 -7.36 3.53 -0.24
CA TYR A 93 -8.50 3.72 -1.12
C TYR A 93 -9.68 2.77 -0.85
N ARG A 94 -9.51 1.71 -0.05
CA ARG A 94 -10.62 0.81 0.33
C ARG A 94 -11.74 1.54 1.05
N ASP A 95 -11.37 2.51 1.89
CA ASP A 95 -12.29 3.36 2.64
C ASP A 95 -12.45 4.75 2.02
N PHE A 96 -12.17 4.87 0.72
CA PHE A 96 -12.17 6.17 0.03
C PHE A 96 -13.51 6.91 0.14
N ASP A 97 -14.63 6.23 -0.12
CA ASP A 97 -15.97 6.85 -0.04
C ASP A 97 -16.26 7.37 1.37
N LYS A 98 -15.82 6.64 2.39
CA LYS A 98 -15.96 7.04 3.79
C LYS A 98 -15.16 8.30 4.09
N HIS A 99 -13.87 8.35 3.70
CA HIS A 99 -13.03 9.53 3.92
C HIS A 99 -13.51 10.74 3.12
N ARG A 100 -13.97 10.53 1.88
CA ARG A 100 -14.56 11.58 1.05
C ARG A 100 -15.79 12.19 1.70
N SER A 101 -16.66 11.36 2.28
CA SER A 101 -17.84 11.84 3.00
C SER A 101 -17.48 12.55 4.31
N GLN A 102 -16.44 12.09 5.01
CA GLN A 102 -16.01 12.63 6.29
C GLN A 102 -15.27 13.98 6.15
N TYR A 103 -14.52 14.16 5.07
CA TYR A 103 -13.70 15.33 4.80
C TYR A 103 -14.10 15.98 3.46
N PRO A 104 -15.22 16.73 3.42
CA PRO A 104 -15.64 17.40 2.21
C PRO A 104 -14.61 18.48 1.80
N PRO A 105 -14.30 18.61 0.51
CA PRO A 105 -13.36 19.62 0.01
C PRO A 105 -13.89 21.03 0.31
N GLY A 106 -13.03 21.92 0.81
CA GLY A 106 -13.36 23.33 1.04
C GLY A 106 -13.77 23.72 2.47
N LYS A 107 -13.70 22.81 3.45
CA LYS A 107 -13.77 23.19 4.88
C LYS A 107 -12.39 23.70 5.36
N SER A 108 -11.83 24.70 4.69
CA SER A 108 -10.71 25.46 5.25
C SER A 108 -11.19 26.06 6.58
N LYS A 109 -10.60 25.62 7.71
CA LYS A 109 -10.92 26.17 9.03
C LYS A 109 -10.73 27.68 8.97
N LYS A 110 -11.83 28.42 9.11
CA LYS A 110 -11.81 29.87 9.35
C LYS A 110 -11.14 30.05 10.72
N ARG A 111 -9.83 30.28 10.74
CA ARG A 111 -9.13 30.70 11.97
C ARG A 111 -9.69 32.08 12.34
N ARG A 112 -10.29 32.16 13.53
CA ARG A 112 -10.66 33.41 14.20
C ARG A 112 -9.42 34.01 14.86
#